data_AF-A0A7S4BB67-F1
#
_entry.id   AF-A0A7S4BB67-F1
#
_cell.length_a   1.000
_cell.length_b   1.000
_cell.length_c   1.000
_cell.angle_alpha   90.00
_cell.angle_beta   90.00
_cell.angle_gamma   90.00
#
_symmetry.space_group_name_H-M   'P 1'
#
loop_
_entity.id
_entity.type
_entity.pdbx_description
1 polymer ?
#
loop_
_entity_poly.entity_id
_entity_poly.type
_entity_poly.pdbx_seq_one_letter_code
_entity_poly.pdbx_strand_id
1 'polypeptide(L)'
;APAPAPAPAPAPSSSALHASAEAIEDAAIASKSHKRAIKVAPSQIEWRQDENTIALLIQIAGIDKRSQPPTFSANEVQMVFDSQPKGEFRQSYVLRLHLAGEILPSACRHNVADLNMMMVIAKARPGDWASLTPSSLGTQDPVEMKPDVAALERSALEVGDVWDPMLSV
;
A
#
# COMPACT_ATOMS: atom_id res chain seq x y z
N ALA A 1 -79.66 10.01 8.86
CA ALA A 1 -78.58 10.69 9.60
C ALA A 1 -77.52 9.66 9.98
N PRO A 2 -76.26 10.02 10.24
CA PRO A 2 -75.24 10.77 9.48
C PRO A 2 -74.11 9.84 8.96
N ALA A 3 -73.13 10.37 8.22
CA ALA A 3 -71.81 9.72 8.03
C ALA A 3 -70.84 10.14 9.15
N PRO A 4 -69.97 9.24 9.65
CA PRO A 4 -68.51 9.52 9.66
C PRO A 4 -67.65 8.24 9.47
N ALA A 5 -66.64 8.23 8.59
CA ALA A 5 -65.20 8.53 8.83
C ALA A 5 -64.32 7.26 9.06
N PRO A 6 -63.01 7.28 8.70
CA PRO A 6 -62.20 6.08 8.44
C PRO A 6 -61.16 5.69 9.52
N ALA A 7 -60.69 4.42 9.43
CA ALA A 7 -59.43 3.80 9.91
C ALA A 7 -59.21 3.58 11.44
N PRO A 8 -58.48 2.53 11.89
CA PRO A 8 -57.01 2.48 11.78
C PRO A 8 -56.37 1.10 11.45
N ALA A 9 -55.07 1.17 11.15
CA ALA A 9 -54.14 0.17 10.65
C ALA A 9 -53.85 -1.06 11.55
N PRO A 10 -53.29 -2.16 10.99
CA PRO A 10 -52.68 -3.22 11.78
C PRO A 10 -51.34 -2.76 12.37
N ALA A 11 -51.21 -2.85 13.69
CA ALA A 11 -49.94 -2.79 14.39
C ALA A 11 -49.21 -4.15 14.25
N PRO A 12 -47.94 -4.20 13.80
CA PRO A 12 -47.10 -5.36 14.04
C PRO A 12 -46.58 -5.32 15.49
N SER A 13 -47.02 -6.27 16.30
CA SER A 13 -46.52 -6.51 17.65
C SER A 13 -45.08 -7.04 17.62
N SER A 14 -44.28 -6.48 18.53
CA SER A 14 -42.97 -6.87 18.99
C SER A 14 -42.60 -8.35 18.84
N SER A 15 -41.49 -8.60 18.14
CA SER A 15 -40.61 -9.73 18.41
C SER A 15 -39.17 -9.22 18.31
N ALA A 16 -38.72 -8.62 19.39
CA ALA A 16 -37.33 -8.33 19.65
C ALA A 16 -36.85 -9.25 20.77
N LEU A 17 -35.59 -9.67 20.64
CA LEU A 17 -34.72 -10.33 21.63
C LEU A 17 -34.80 -11.85 21.69
N HIS A 18 -34.01 -12.51 20.82
CA HIS A 18 -33.28 -13.71 21.23
C HIS A 18 -32.00 -13.86 20.38
N ALA A 19 -30.91 -14.21 21.06
CA ALA A 19 -29.60 -14.65 20.54
C ALA A 19 -28.59 -13.58 20.04
N SER A 20 -28.07 -12.79 20.99
CA SER A 20 -26.66 -12.35 20.97
C SER A 20 -25.80 -13.38 21.71
N ALA A 21 -24.97 -14.09 20.96
CA ALA A 21 -23.86 -15.00 21.31
C ALA A 21 -23.88 -16.02 20.17
N GLU A 22 -23.00 -15.99 19.17
CA GLU A 22 -21.60 -16.33 19.26
C GLU A 22 -20.90 -15.73 18.04
N ALA A 23 -19.93 -14.84 18.24
CA ALA A 23 -19.16 -14.28 17.13
C ALA A 23 -17.79 -13.80 17.60
N ILE A 24 -17.01 -14.63 18.29
CA ILE A 24 -15.57 -14.37 18.47
C ILE A 24 -14.80 -15.68 18.58
N GLU A 25 -14.86 -16.53 17.56
CA GLU A 25 -13.86 -17.58 17.40
C GLU A 25 -13.65 -17.83 15.90
N ASP A 26 -12.53 -17.30 15.41
CA ASP A 26 -11.72 -17.77 14.26
C ASP A 26 -11.11 -16.57 13.50
N ALA A 27 -10.17 -15.88 14.15
CA ALA A 27 -9.23 -14.97 13.49
C ALA A 27 -7.78 -15.44 13.69
N ALA A 28 -7.60 -16.74 13.85
CA ALA A 28 -6.32 -17.39 14.15
C ALA A 28 -5.94 -18.43 13.09
N ILE A 29 -6.19 -18.18 11.80
CA ILE A 29 -5.60 -18.97 10.72
C ILE A 29 -5.11 -18.07 9.59
N ALA A 30 -3.93 -17.48 9.76
CA ALA A 30 -3.07 -17.10 8.64
C ALA A 30 -1.57 -17.09 9.05
N SER A 31 -1.14 -18.11 9.81
CA SER A 31 0.28 -18.45 9.92
C SER A 31 0.60 -19.54 8.91
N LYS A 32 1.14 -19.20 7.74
CA LYS A 32 1.88 -20.16 6.88
C LYS A 32 2.77 -19.43 5.86
N SER A 33 4.08 -19.63 6.02
CA SER A 33 5.18 -19.16 5.16
C SER A 33 5.33 -17.65 5.02
N HIS A 34 6.19 -17.08 5.88
CA HIS A 34 6.75 -15.73 5.71
C HIS A 34 7.68 -15.69 4.47
N LYS A 35 7.13 -15.76 3.26
CA LYS A 35 7.76 -15.04 2.15
C LYS A 35 7.62 -13.57 2.51
N ARG A 36 8.74 -12.91 2.74
CA ARG A 36 8.80 -11.50 3.12
C ARG A 36 8.11 -10.69 2.00
N ALA A 37 6.88 -10.25 2.25
CA ALA A 37 6.12 -9.47 1.27
C ALA A 37 6.87 -8.17 0.98
N ILE A 38 7.02 -7.86 -0.31
CA ILE A 38 7.75 -6.71 -0.82
C ILE A 38 6.80 -5.52 -0.84
N LYS A 39 7.20 -4.37 -0.29
CA LYS A 39 6.38 -3.15 -0.42
C LYS A 39 6.37 -2.72 -1.89
N VAL A 40 5.20 -2.37 -2.41
CA VAL A 40 5.10 -1.76 -3.75
C VAL A 40 5.91 -0.47 -3.75
N ALA A 41 6.86 -0.35 -4.70
CA ALA A 41 7.73 0.82 -4.76
C ALA A 41 6.96 2.04 -5.29
N PRO A 42 7.27 3.27 -4.85
CA PRO A 42 6.63 4.48 -5.38
C PRO A 42 6.75 4.62 -6.90
N SER A 43 7.86 4.16 -7.50
CA SER A 43 8.07 4.16 -8.95
C SER A 43 7.13 3.23 -9.72
N GLN A 44 6.48 2.28 -9.04
CA GLN A 44 5.51 1.37 -9.63
C GLN A 44 4.07 1.90 -9.49
N ILE A 45 3.90 3.11 -8.94
CA ILE A 45 2.60 3.70 -8.69
C ILE A 45 2.50 5.00 -9.50
N GLU A 46 1.57 5.03 -10.45
CA GLU A 46 1.12 6.27 -11.09
C GLU A 46 -0.28 6.59 -10.56
N TRP A 47 -0.61 7.87 -10.42
CA TRP A 47 -1.97 8.27 -10.09
C TRP A 47 -2.36 9.57 -10.75
N ARG A 48 -3.66 9.71 -10.98
CA ARG A 48 -4.31 10.93 -11.49
C ARG A 48 -5.58 11.16 -10.71
N GLN A 49 -6.07 12.38 -10.71
CA GLN A 49 -7.32 12.72 -10.04
C GLN A 49 -8.15 13.69 -10.86
N ASP A 50 -9.45 13.65 -10.59
CA ASP A 50 -10.37 14.73 -10.88
C ASP A 50 -11.02 15.20 -9.55
N GLU A 51 -12.04 16.04 -9.62
CA GLU A 51 -12.71 16.56 -8.43
C GLU A 51 -13.30 15.45 -7.54
N ASN A 52 -13.75 14.33 -8.09
CA ASN A 52 -14.54 13.31 -7.37
C ASN A 52 -13.80 11.99 -7.18
N THR A 53 -12.77 11.73 -7.97
CA THR A 53 -12.13 10.42 -8.05
C THR A 53 -10.61 10.52 -8.14
N ILE A 54 -9.96 9.42 -7.76
CA ILE A 54 -8.54 9.17 -7.98
C ILE A 54 -8.42 7.86 -8.74
N ALA A 55 -7.72 7.90 -9.86
CA ALA A 55 -7.29 6.72 -10.59
C ALA A 55 -5.86 6.39 -10.19
N LEU A 56 -5.66 5.23 -9.57
CA LEU A 56 -4.37 4.69 -9.15
C LEU A 56 -4.00 3.54 -10.08
N LEU A 57 -2.79 3.58 -10.65
CA LEU A 57 -2.25 2.55 -11.52
C LEU A 57 -1.00 1.94 -10.89
N ILE A 58 -1.05 0.65 -10.61
CA ILE A 58 0.05 -0.13 -10.05
C ILE A 58 0.67 -0.96 -11.16
N GLN A 59 1.90 -0.63 -11.54
CA GLN A 59 2.63 -1.19 -12.67
C GLN A 59 3.41 -2.43 -12.25
N ILE A 60 2.69 -3.50 -11.92
CA ILE A 60 3.26 -4.82 -11.62
C ILE A 60 2.63 -5.84 -12.58
N ALA A 61 3.48 -6.58 -13.29
CA ALA A 61 3.04 -7.61 -14.22
C ALA A 61 2.71 -8.93 -13.51
N GLY A 62 1.84 -9.73 -14.13
CA GLY A 62 1.54 -11.09 -13.70
C GLY A 62 0.85 -11.16 -12.34
N ILE A 63 0.07 -10.15 -11.96
CA ILE A 63 -0.68 -10.17 -10.70
C ILE A 63 -1.70 -11.31 -10.74
N ASP A 64 -1.70 -12.14 -9.69
CA ASP A 64 -2.66 -13.23 -9.56
C ASP A 64 -4.06 -12.67 -9.25
N LYS A 65 -4.99 -12.84 -10.19
CA LYS A 65 -6.39 -12.40 -10.07
C LYS A 65 -7.15 -13.09 -8.93
N ARG A 66 -6.61 -14.17 -8.37
CA ARG A 66 -7.15 -14.87 -7.19
C ARG A 66 -6.64 -14.29 -5.86
N SER A 67 -5.72 -13.32 -5.92
CA SER A 67 -5.27 -12.60 -4.72
C SER A 67 -6.43 -11.92 -4.01
N GLN A 68 -6.26 -11.64 -2.72
CA GLN A 68 -7.26 -10.93 -1.93
C GLN A 68 -7.55 -9.55 -2.55
N PRO A 69 -8.82 -9.13 -2.67
CA PRO A 69 -9.15 -7.80 -3.17
C PRO A 69 -8.64 -6.71 -2.22
N PRO A 70 -8.46 -5.47 -2.72
CA PRO A 70 -8.10 -4.34 -1.88
C PRO A 70 -9.17 -4.08 -0.81
N THR A 71 -8.72 -3.76 0.39
CA THR A 71 -9.57 -3.26 1.48
C THR A 71 -9.53 -1.74 1.47
N PHE A 72 -10.71 -1.13 1.35
CA PHE A 72 -10.90 0.31 1.37
C PHE A 72 -11.46 0.74 2.72
N SER A 73 -10.73 1.60 3.42
CA SER A 73 -11.14 2.25 4.67
C SER A 73 -11.30 3.75 4.42
N ALA A 74 -11.91 4.49 5.35
CA ALA A 74 -12.21 5.90 5.17
C ALA A 74 -11.02 6.75 4.69
N ASN A 75 -9.79 6.48 5.15
CA ASN A 75 -8.59 7.25 4.80
C ASN A 75 -7.41 6.36 4.35
N GLU A 76 -7.68 5.12 3.96
CA GLU A 76 -6.62 4.14 3.70
C GLU A 76 -7.02 3.09 2.68
N VAL A 77 -6.07 2.67 1.86
CA VAL A 77 -6.19 1.50 0.98
C VAL A 77 -5.11 0.49 1.33
N GLN A 78 -5.51 -0.76 1.53
CA GLN A 78 -4.59 -1.86 1.81
C GLN A 78 -4.81 -3.02 0.83
N MET A 79 -3.73 -3.67 0.41
CA MET A 79 -3.80 -4.89 -0.38
C MET A 79 -2.56 -5.75 -0.17
N VAL A 80 -2.76 -7.07 -0.12
CA VAL A 80 -1.68 -8.06 -0.25
C VAL A 80 -2.01 -8.89 -1.48
N PHE A 81 -1.06 -9.01 -2.41
CA PHE A 81 -1.26 -9.74 -3.64
C PHE A 81 0.02 -10.43 -4.09
N ASP A 82 -0.15 -11.52 -4.81
CA ASP A 82 0.97 -12.22 -5.43
C ASP A 82 1.08 -11.86 -6.91
N SER A 83 2.31 -11.89 -7.41
CA SER A 83 2.61 -11.72 -8.82
C SER A 83 3.58 -12.81 -9.27
N GLN A 84 3.37 -13.31 -10.48
CA GLN A 84 4.25 -14.26 -11.16
C GLN A 84 4.39 -13.84 -12.63
N PRO A 85 5.35 -12.95 -12.94
CA PRO A 85 5.68 -12.61 -14.32
C PRO A 85 6.16 -13.85 -15.08
N LYS A 86 6.02 -13.86 -16.41
CA LYS A 86 6.48 -14.98 -17.24
C LYS A 86 8.01 -15.16 -17.09
N GLY A 87 8.43 -16.33 -16.64
CA GLY A 87 9.85 -16.66 -16.47
C GLY A 87 10.46 -16.18 -15.16
N GLU A 88 9.66 -15.60 -14.25
CA GLU A 88 10.13 -15.13 -12.95
C GLU A 88 9.52 -15.92 -11.79
N PHE A 89 10.17 -15.84 -10.64
CA PHE A 89 9.67 -16.44 -9.41
C PHE A 89 8.45 -15.68 -8.89
N ARG A 90 7.48 -16.40 -8.31
CA ARG A 90 6.35 -15.79 -7.61
C ARG A 90 6.81 -14.91 -6.47
N GLN A 91 6.43 -13.64 -6.51
CA GLN A 91 6.67 -12.61 -5.51
C GLN A 91 5.36 -12.23 -4.82
N SER A 92 5.45 -11.84 -3.55
CA SER A 92 4.31 -11.35 -2.78
C SER A 92 4.53 -9.88 -2.49
N TYR A 93 3.49 -9.07 -2.68
CA TYR A 93 3.53 -7.63 -2.53
C TYR A 93 2.55 -7.16 -1.47
N VAL A 94 2.93 -6.08 -0.77
CA VAL A 94 2.04 -5.33 0.12
C VAL A 94 1.95 -3.88 -0.34
N LEU A 95 0.72 -3.42 -0.49
CA LEU A 95 0.37 -2.02 -0.75
C LEU A 95 -0.37 -1.48 0.46
N ARG A 96 0.10 -0.34 0.98
CA ARG A 96 -0.59 0.45 1.99
C ARG A 96 -0.45 1.91 1.64
N LEU A 97 -1.58 2.58 1.40
CA LEU A 97 -1.64 3.99 1.03
C LEU A 97 -2.44 4.76 2.08
N HIS A 98 -1.85 5.82 2.63
CA HIS A 98 -2.59 6.81 3.40
C HIS A 98 -3.10 7.90 2.47
N LEU A 99 -4.39 8.18 2.58
CA LEU A 99 -5.09 9.12 1.72
C LEU A 99 -5.13 10.49 2.38
N ALA A 100 -5.03 11.56 1.58
CA ALA A 100 -5.08 12.93 2.09
C ALA A 100 -6.48 13.35 2.57
N GLY A 101 -7.51 12.59 2.22
CA GLY A 101 -8.89 12.84 2.64
C GLY A 101 -9.72 11.56 2.66
N GLU A 102 -10.98 11.75 3.05
CA GLU A 102 -11.93 10.66 3.19
C GLU A 102 -12.43 10.15 1.84
N ILE A 103 -12.69 8.84 1.77
CA ILE A 103 -13.24 8.16 0.61
C ILE A 103 -14.60 7.54 0.90
N LEU A 104 -15.28 7.09 -0.15
CA LEU A 104 -16.47 6.26 -0.10
C LEU A 104 -16.07 4.82 -0.43
N PRO A 105 -15.79 3.95 0.57
CA PRO A 105 -15.29 2.60 0.32
C PRO A 105 -16.20 1.77 -0.59
N SER A 106 -17.52 1.91 -0.44
CA SER A 106 -18.52 1.20 -1.24
C SER A 106 -18.56 1.63 -2.71
N ALA A 107 -18.02 2.81 -3.04
CA ALA A 107 -17.91 3.33 -4.40
C ALA A 107 -16.52 3.08 -5.03
N CYS A 108 -15.55 2.58 -4.27
CA CYS A 108 -14.22 2.25 -4.78
C CYS A 108 -14.26 0.97 -5.63
N ARG A 109 -13.41 0.91 -6.65
CA ARG A 109 -13.33 -0.22 -7.59
C ARG A 109 -11.88 -0.56 -7.86
N HIS A 110 -11.64 -1.79 -8.30
CA HIS A 110 -10.34 -2.22 -8.77
C HIS A 110 -10.49 -3.18 -9.95
N ASN A 111 -9.46 -3.24 -10.79
CA ASN A 111 -9.37 -4.17 -11.91
C ASN A 111 -7.93 -4.63 -12.09
N VAL A 112 -7.74 -5.93 -12.29
CA VAL A 112 -6.42 -6.56 -12.47
C VAL A 112 -6.25 -6.94 -13.94
N ALA A 113 -5.24 -6.36 -14.58
CA ALA A 113 -4.80 -6.69 -15.94
C ALA A 113 -3.49 -7.49 -15.91
N ASP A 114 -2.99 -7.89 -17.08
CA ASP A 114 -1.80 -8.73 -17.17
C ASP A 114 -0.50 -7.97 -16.81
N LEU A 115 -0.48 -6.66 -17.03
CA LEU A 115 0.71 -5.81 -16.84
C LEU A 115 0.58 -4.82 -15.69
N ASN A 116 -0.63 -4.64 -15.15
CA ASN A 116 -0.91 -3.65 -14.13
C ASN A 116 -2.20 -3.97 -13.37
N MET A 117 -2.45 -3.18 -12.34
CA MET A 117 -3.72 -3.10 -11.65
C MET A 117 -4.18 -1.64 -11.60
N MET A 118 -5.45 -1.40 -11.89
CA MET A 118 -6.09 -0.10 -11.75
C MET A 118 -6.98 -0.12 -10.52
N MET A 119 -6.91 0.92 -9.70
CA MET A 119 -7.90 1.19 -8.65
C MET A 119 -8.53 2.56 -8.90
N VAL A 120 -9.85 2.62 -8.72
CA VAL A 120 -10.61 3.88 -8.75
C VAL A 120 -11.11 4.12 -7.34
N ILE A 121 -10.65 5.22 -6.76
CA ILE A 121 -10.96 5.62 -5.39
C ILE A 121 -11.93 6.81 -5.47
N ALA A 122 -13.14 6.64 -4.94
CA ALA A 122 -14.15 7.68 -4.90
C ALA A 122 -13.97 8.55 -3.66
N LYS A 123 -13.80 9.86 -3.83
CA LYS A 123 -13.65 10.82 -2.74
C LYS A 123 -15.00 11.03 -2.03
N ALA A 124 -14.98 11.19 -0.71
CA ALA A 124 -16.18 11.53 0.05
C ALA A 124 -16.62 12.99 -0.13
N ARG A 125 -15.67 13.87 -0.42
CA ARG A 125 -15.92 15.28 -0.73
C ARG A 125 -15.17 15.67 -2.00
N PRO A 126 -15.79 16.46 -2.90
CA PRO A 126 -15.10 16.97 -4.07
C PRO A 126 -13.88 17.83 -3.70
N GLY A 127 -12.82 17.77 -4.49
CA GLY A 127 -11.65 18.64 -4.38
C GLY A 127 -10.33 17.93 -4.71
N ASP A 128 -9.27 18.70 -4.91
CA ASP A 128 -7.94 18.17 -5.24
C ASP A 128 -7.13 17.79 -4.01
N TRP A 129 -6.46 16.65 -4.07
CA TRP A 129 -5.56 16.18 -3.03
C TRP A 129 -4.11 16.45 -3.43
N ALA A 130 -3.35 17.08 -2.53
CA ALA A 130 -1.97 17.46 -2.82
C ALA A 130 -1.01 16.26 -2.93
N SER A 131 -1.33 15.14 -2.31
CA SER A 131 -0.46 13.96 -2.28
C SER A 131 -1.22 12.67 -1.98
N LEU A 132 -0.70 11.56 -2.50
CA LEU A 132 -0.97 10.21 -2.03
C LEU A 132 0.34 9.67 -1.49
N THR A 133 0.44 9.50 -0.18
CA THR A 133 1.67 8.97 0.43
C THR A 133 1.53 7.46 0.57
N PRO A 134 2.33 6.65 -0.15
CA PRO A 134 2.54 5.28 0.26
C PRO A 134 3.07 5.29 1.70
N SER A 135 2.62 4.36 2.55
CA SER A 135 3.04 4.29 3.95
C SER A 135 4.53 3.97 4.03
N SER A 136 5.37 4.99 3.95
CA SER A 136 6.80 4.96 4.25
C SER A 136 7.00 4.88 5.75
N LEU A 137 6.46 3.85 6.41
CA LEU A 137 6.97 3.43 7.71
C LEU A 137 8.37 2.87 7.47
N GLY A 138 9.36 3.77 7.62
CA GLY A 138 10.78 3.49 7.46
C GLY A 138 11.45 4.20 6.29
N THR A 139 11.25 5.51 6.11
CA THR A 139 12.41 6.34 5.74
C THR A 139 13.30 6.38 6.98
N GLN A 140 14.18 5.41 7.14
CA GLN A 140 15.50 5.81 7.62
C GLN A 140 16.04 6.63 6.46
N ASP A 141 16.32 7.91 6.71
CA ASP A 141 17.17 8.71 5.86
C ASP A 141 18.25 7.79 5.26
N PRO A 142 18.48 7.80 3.94
CA PRO A 142 19.82 7.46 3.51
C PRO A 142 20.68 8.45 4.28
N VAL A 143 21.41 7.96 5.28
CA VAL A 143 22.48 8.73 5.89
C VAL A 143 23.28 9.17 4.68
N GLU A 144 23.17 10.45 4.36
CA GLU A 144 23.99 11.12 3.38
C GLU A 144 25.39 11.00 3.97
N MET A 145 26.02 9.85 3.74
CA MET A 145 27.45 9.70 3.76
C MET A 145 27.90 10.58 2.61
N LYS A 146 27.97 11.88 2.89
CA LYS A 146 29.01 12.72 2.34
C LYS A 146 30.26 11.86 2.38
N PRO A 147 30.87 11.49 1.24
CA PRO A 147 32.23 11.03 1.30
C PRO A 147 32.99 12.21 1.90
N ASP A 148 33.46 12.03 3.13
CA ASP A 148 34.40 12.93 3.76
C ASP A 148 35.69 12.81 2.93
N VAL A 149 35.73 13.56 1.83
CA VAL A 149 36.90 13.72 0.95
C VAL A 149 37.96 14.61 1.60
N ALA A 150 37.97 14.72 2.93
CA ALA A 150 38.99 15.41 3.72
C ALA A 150 39.91 14.45 4.51
N ALA A 151 39.68 13.14 4.42
CA ALA A 151 40.48 12.13 5.14
C ALA A 151 41.42 11.29 4.24
N LEU A 152 41.83 11.80 3.07
CA LEU A 152 42.79 11.13 2.19
C LEU A 152 43.98 12.04 1.78
N GLU A 153 44.52 12.81 2.74
CA GLU A 153 45.76 13.56 2.51
C GLU A 153 46.79 13.45 3.65
N ARG A 154 46.79 12.33 4.40
CA ARG A 154 47.89 12.01 5.34
C ARG A 154 48.15 10.51 5.46
N SER A 155 48.56 9.86 4.39
CA SER A 155 49.23 8.54 4.44
C SER A 155 50.20 8.31 3.27
N ALA A 156 50.76 9.39 2.72
CA ALA A 156 51.96 9.34 1.89
C ALA A 156 53.14 9.86 2.72
N LEU A 157 53.54 9.08 3.73
CA LEU A 157 54.90 9.14 4.26
C LEU A 157 55.44 7.72 4.14
N GLU A 158 55.76 7.39 2.89
CA GLU A 158 56.48 6.19 2.51
C GLU A 158 57.77 6.12 3.33
N VAL A 159 57.88 5.00 4.03
CA VAL A 159 59.08 4.19 4.22
C VAL A 159 60.17 4.59 3.21
N GLY A 160 61.08 5.45 3.66
CA GLY A 160 62.36 5.66 3.00
C GLY A 160 63.24 4.44 3.22
N ASP A 161 62.99 3.40 2.42
CA ASP A 161 63.88 2.25 2.30
C ASP A 161 65.12 2.71 1.51
N VAL A 162 66.23 2.76 2.24
CA VAL A 162 67.58 2.97 1.76
C VAL A 162 67.93 1.89 0.74
N TRP A 163 67.95 2.25 -0.54
CA TRP A 163 68.71 1.53 -1.55
C TRP A 163 69.71 2.48 -2.20
N ASP A 164 70.94 2.32 -1.74
CA ASP A 164 72.18 2.81 -2.32
C ASP A 164 72.48 2.09 -3.64
N PRO A 165 72.82 2.84 -4.70
CA PRO A 165 73.77 2.29 -5.66
C PRO A 165 74.89 3.29 -5.97
N MET A 166 75.94 3.32 -5.13
CA MET A 166 77.25 3.78 -5.57
C MET A 166 78.05 2.64 -6.20
N LEU A 167 77.98 2.60 -7.53
CA LEU A 167 79.12 2.59 -8.45
C LEU A 167 80.42 1.95 -7.94
N SER A 168 80.70 0.74 -8.41
CA SER A 168 82.06 0.26 -8.66
C SER A 168 82.35 0.37 -10.16
N VAL A 169 83.23 1.28 -10.56
CA VAL A 169 84.37 1.12 -11.50
C VAL A 169 85.36 2.23 -11.21
#